data_AF-A0A1H0MNL4-F1
#
_entry.id   AF-A0A1H0MNL4-F1
#
_cell.length_a   1.000
_cell.length_b   1.000
_cell.length_c   1.000
_cell.angle_alpha   90.00
_cell.angle_beta   90.00
_cell.angle_gamma   90.00
#
_symmetry.space_group_name_H-M   'P 1'
#
loop_
_entity.id
_entity.type
_entity.pdbx_description
1 polymer ?
#
loop_
_entity_poly.entity_id
_entity_poly.type
_entity_poly.pdbx_seq_one_letter_code
_entity_poly.pdbx_strand_id
1 'polypeptide(L)'
;MKDLGFEKLCDILRDEFGSAPVSSPDHPHVGDGDPVLGTLVLLNERSTGFAVGTQERGQWAELARFDSESDACAFALDSIRKSRRPGAPLGAAERAASERITRETDEALRRSLGL
;
A
#
# COMPACT_ATOMS: atom_id res chain seq x y z
N MET A 1 -2.32 -22.95 10.09
CA MET A 1 -2.25 -21.56 9.61
C MET A 1 -3.53 -21.28 8.85
N LYS A 2 -4.20 -20.14 9.05
CA LYS A 2 -5.36 -19.76 8.21
C LYS A 2 -4.84 -19.35 6.84
N ASP A 3 -5.45 -19.84 5.77
CA ASP A 3 -5.20 -19.36 4.40
C ASP A 3 -5.43 -17.85 4.34
N LEU A 4 -4.34 -17.09 4.18
CA LEU A 4 -4.38 -15.64 4.01
C LEU A 4 -4.34 -15.32 2.50
N GLY A 5 -5.51 -15.20 1.88
CA GLY A 5 -5.59 -14.75 0.48
C GLY A 5 -5.39 -13.24 0.32
N PHE A 6 -5.14 -12.79 -0.91
CA PHE A 6 -4.87 -11.40 -1.25
C PHE A 6 -5.99 -10.43 -0.82
N GLU A 7 -7.26 -10.82 -0.99
CA GLU A 7 -8.42 -10.04 -0.53
C GLU A 7 -8.38 -9.84 0.99
N LYS A 8 -8.09 -10.91 1.73
CA LYS A 8 -8.03 -10.88 3.19
C LYS A 8 -6.86 -10.05 3.70
N LEU A 9 -5.72 -10.08 2.99
CA LEU A 9 -4.60 -9.18 3.22
C LEU A 9 -5.05 -7.72 3.08
N CYS A 10 -5.75 -7.37 1.99
CA CYS A 10 -6.20 -6.00 1.75
C CYS A 10 -7.18 -5.52 2.82
N ASP A 11 -8.10 -6.36 3.26
CA ASP A 11 -8.99 -6.05 4.39
C ASP A 11 -8.21 -5.70 5.66
N ILE A 12 -7.23 -6.55 6.04
CA ILE A 12 -6.40 -6.33 7.23
C ILE A 12 -5.63 -5.01 7.12
N LEU A 13 -5.06 -4.72 5.94
CA LEU A 13 -4.31 -3.49 5.73
C LEU A 13 -5.21 -2.25 5.82
N ARG A 14 -6.43 -2.32 5.28
CA ARG A 14 -7.41 -1.22 5.43
C ARG A 14 -7.82 -1.02 6.88
N ASP A 15 -8.06 -2.10 7.61
CA ASP A 15 -8.40 -2.03 9.03
C ASP A 15 -7.25 -1.45 9.87
N GLU A 16 -5.99 -1.79 9.56
CA GLU A 16 -4.81 -1.35 10.33
C GLU A 16 -4.27 0.03 9.92
N PHE A 17 -4.33 0.37 8.64
CA PHE A 17 -3.64 1.54 8.08
C PHE A 17 -4.57 2.49 7.32
N GLY A 18 -5.87 2.18 7.20
CA GLY A 18 -6.84 2.93 6.42
C GLY A 18 -6.63 2.83 4.89
N SER A 19 -5.68 2.01 4.44
CA SER A 19 -5.37 1.77 3.03
C SER A 19 -4.64 0.43 2.85
N ALA A 20 -4.76 -0.18 1.68
CA ALA A 20 -4.05 -1.39 1.29
C ALA A 20 -3.05 -1.06 0.17
N PRO A 21 -1.81 -0.58 0.48
CA PRO A 21 -0.82 -0.17 -0.51
C PRO A 21 -0.11 -1.37 -1.18
N VAL A 22 -0.92 -2.31 -1.68
CA VAL A 22 -0.53 -3.52 -2.38
C VAL A 22 -1.34 -3.64 -3.66
N SER A 23 -0.79 -4.28 -4.67
CA SER A 23 -1.51 -4.60 -5.90
C SER A 23 -1.29 -6.05 -6.31
N SER A 24 -2.23 -6.62 -7.05
CA SER A 24 -2.07 -7.92 -7.69
C SER A 24 -2.76 -7.88 -9.06
N PRO A 25 -2.09 -8.31 -10.14
CA PRO A 25 -2.71 -8.41 -11.47
C PRO A 25 -3.92 -9.35 -11.51
N ASP A 26 -3.94 -10.37 -10.65
CA ASP A 26 -5.07 -11.30 -10.53
C ASP A 26 -6.27 -10.64 -9.83
N HIS A 27 -6.05 -9.53 -9.11
CA HIS A 27 -7.07 -8.80 -8.36
C HIS A 27 -6.96 -7.26 -8.58
N PRO A 28 -7.20 -6.76 -9.80
CA PRO A 28 -6.89 -5.38 -10.22
C PRO A 28 -7.67 -4.26 -9.50
N HIS A 29 -8.68 -4.61 -8.69
CA HIS A 29 -9.54 -3.65 -7.97
C HIS A 29 -9.60 -3.88 -6.46
N VAL A 30 -8.79 -4.82 -5.95
CA VAL A 30 -8.85 -5.21 -4.53
C VAL A 30 -7.87 -4.44 -3.67
N GLY A 31 -6.67 -4.13 -4.20
CA GLY A 31 -5.66 -3.34 -3.52
C GLY A 31 -5.67 -1.88 -3.98
N ASP A 32 -5.11 -0.99 -3.15
CA ASP A 32 -4.95 0.44 -3.43
C ASP A 32 -3.53 0.76 -3.96
N GLY A 33 -2.73 -0.28 -4.25
CA GLY A 33 -1.36 -0.13 -4.73
C GLY A 33 -1.30 0.37 -6.17
N ASP A 34 -0.53 1.43 -6.41
CA ASP A 34 -0.16 1.87 -7.74
C ASP A 34 1.22 1.28 -8.12
N PRO A 35 1.27 0.30 -9.04
CA PRO A 35 2.52 -0.31 -9.50
C PRO A 35 3.48 0.68 -10.18
N VAL A 36 3.07 1.92 -10.47
CA VAL A 36 3.98 2.97 -10.95
C VAL A 36 4.69 3.66 -9.79
N LEU A 37 4.10 3.65 -8.59
CA LEU A 37 4.56 4.38 -7.41
C LEU A 37 5.43 3.55 -6.44
N GLY A 38 5.90 2.36 -6.84
CA GLY A 38 6.75 1.54 -5.97
C GLY A 38 5.98 0.75 -4.91
N THR A 39 4.67 0.54 -5.08
CA THR A 39 3.91 -0.30 -4.14
C THR A 39 4.27 -1.76 -4.28
N LEU A 40 4.06 -2.53 -3.21
CA LEU A 40 4.26 -3.98 -3.24
C LEU A 40 3.25 -4.61 -4.21
N VAL A 41 3.75 -5.47 -5.09
CA VAL A 41 2.95 -6.23 -6.05
C VAL A 41 3.08 -7.71 -5.69
N LEU A 42 1.93 -8.39 -5.62
CA LEU A 42 1.85 -9.84 -5.51
C LEU A 42 1.52 -10.42 -6.89
N LEU A 43 2.48 -11.14 -7.46
CA LEU A 43 2.39 -11.81 -8.75
C LEU A 43 2.18 -13.31 -8.55
N ASN A 44 1.16 -13.86 -9.20
CA ASN A 44 0.97 -15.30 -9.30
C ASN A 44 1.64 -15.82 -10.57
N GLU A 45 2.85 -16.34 -10.43
CA GLU A 45 3.53 -17.01 -11.52
C GLU A 45 3.15 -18.50 -11.50
N ARG A 46 2.15 -18.86 -12.31
CA ARG A 46 1.54 -20.21 -12.39
C ARG A 46 2.54 -21.38 -12.45
N SER A 47 3.77 -21.14 -12.91
CA SER A 47 4.81 -22.15 -13.09
C SER A 47 5.85 -22.19 -11.95
N THR A 48 5.89 -21.16 -11.11
CA THR A 48 7.03 -20.88 -10.21
C THR A 48 6.60 -20.30 -8.85
N GLY A 49 5.28 -20.21 -8.58
CA GLY A 49 4.70 -19.81 -7.30
C GLY A 49 4.28 -18.34 -7.27
N PHE A 50 4.30 -17.75 -6.07
CA PHE A 50 3.90 -16.38 -5.81
C PHE A 50 5.14 -15.52 -5.56
N ALA A 51 5.32 -14.47 -6.36
CA ALA A 51 6.40 -13.52 -6.19
C ALA A 51 5.87 -12.23 -5.56
N VAL A 52 6.63 -11.70 -4.60
CA VAL A 52 6.38 -10.41 -3.97
C VAL A 52 7.55 -9.49 -4.31
N GLY A 53 7.24 -8.30 -4.79
CA GLY A 53 8.25 -7.33 -5.20
C GLY A 53 7.68 -5.94 -5.34
N THR A 54 8.50 -5.00 -5.77
CA THR A 54 8.06 -3.66 -6.10
C THR A 54 8.18 -3.41 -7.60
N GLN A 55 7.29 -2.58 -8.13
CA GLN A 55 7.43 -2.05 -9.47
C GLN A 55 7.70 -0.54 -9.36
N GLU A 56 8.87 -0.12 -9.81
CA GLU A 56 9.27 1.30 -9.81
C GLU A 56 9.65 1.69 -11.23
N ARG A 57 8.98 2.72 -11.78
CA ARG A 57 9.26 3.24 -13.13
C ARG A 57 9.24 2.15 -14.23
N GLY A 58 8.37 1.15 -14.07
CA GLY A 58 8.25 0.02 -14.99
C GLY A 58 9.29 -1.08 -14.82
N GLN A 59 10.22 -0.96 -13.87
CA GLN A 59 11.18 -2.01 -13.52
C GLN A 59 10.65 -2.85 -12.36
N TRP A 60 10.68 -4.17 -12.53
CA TRP A 60 10.33 -5.13 -11.49
C TRP A 60 11.55 -5.46 -10.63
N ALA A 61 11.39 -5.33 -9.31
CA ALA A 61 12.36 -5.79 -8.32
C ALA A 61 11.72 -6.85 -7.43
N GLU A 62 12.07 -8.12 -7.66
CA GLU A 62 11.64 -9.24 -6.82
C GLU A 62 12.30 -9.13 -5.44
N LEU A 63 11.49 -9.20 -4.38
CA LEU A 63 11.95 -9.19 -2.99
C LEU A 63 11.96 -10.60 -2.40
N ALA A 64 10.94 -11.39 -2.71
CA ALA A 64 10.79 -12.75 -2.21
C ALA A 64 9.85 -13.57 -3.10
N ARG A 65 9.95 -14.89 -2.97
CA ARG A 65 9.16 -15.87 -3.72
C ARG A 65 8.72 -16.99 -2.80
N PHE A 66 7.49 -17.45 -3.00
CA PHE A 66 6.82 -18.41 -2.12
C PHE A 66 6.04 -19.44 -2.92
N ASP A 67 5.92 -20.65 -2.39
CA ASP A 67 5.14 -21.72 -3.02
C ASP A 67 3.62 -21.55 -2.81
N SER A 68 3.21 -20.69 -1.87
CA SER A 68 1.81 -20.46 -1.52
C SER A 68 1.43 -18.97 -1.48
N GLU A 69 0.18 -18.68 -1.83
CA GLU A 69 -0.39 -17.32 -1.75
C GLU A 69 -0.38 -16.81 -0.31
N SER A 70 -0.68 -17.72 0.64
CA SER A 70 -0.73 -17.40 2.06
C SER A 70 0.60 -16.91 2.60
N ASP A 71 1.72 -17.53 2.18
CA ASP A 71 3.06 -17.13 2.62
C ASP A 71 3.47 -15.80 1.98
N ALA A 72 3.16 -15.62 0.68
CA ALA A 72 3.38 -14.36 -0.01
C ALA A 72 2.60 -13.20 0.63
N CYS A 73 1.33 -13.42 0.97
CA CYS A 73 0.51 -12.43 1.66
C CYS A 73 1.02 -12.12 3.07
N ALA A 74 1.47 -13.14 3.81
CA ALA A 74 2.05 -12.95 5.14
C ALA A 74 3.33 -12.12 5.09
N PHE A 75 4.19 -12.38 4.10
CA PHE A 75 5.39 -11.59 3.85
C PHE A 75 5.08 -10.14 3.46
N ALA A 76 4.09 -9.92 2.59
CA ALA A 76 3.65 -8.59 2.21
C ALA A 76 3.11 -7.79 3.42
N LEU A 77 2.28 -8.42 4.25
CA LEU A 77 1.77 -7.82 5.49
C LEU A 77 2.89 -7.39 6.44
N ASP A 78 3.85 -8.29 6.69
CA ASP A 78 4.99 -8.01 7.57
C ASP A 78 5.88 -6.89 7.00
N SER A 79 6.12 -6.90 5.69
CA SER A 79 6.90 -5.86 5.00
C SER A 79 6.24 -4.47 5.11
N ILE A 80 4.91 -4.40 5.02
CA ILE A 80 4.16 -3.15 5.17
C ILE A 80 4.18 -2.68 6.63
N ARG A 81 3.98 -3.59 7.59
CA ARG A 81 4.08 -3.28 9.01
C ARG A 81 5.46 -2.78 9.42
N LYS A 82 6.53 -3.26 8.77
CA LYS A 82 7.90 -2.80 9.00
C LYS A 82 8.19 -1.44 8.36
N SER A 83 7.65 -1.19 7.17
CA SER A 83 7.93 0.04 6.40
C SER A 83 7.01 1.21 6.77
N ARG A 84 5.78 0.93 7.20
CA ARG A 84 4.80 1.92 7.65
C ARG A 84 4.61 1.79 9.15
N ARG A 85 4.78 2.90 9.88
CA ARG A 85 4.16 3.01 11.19
C ARG A 85 2.64 2.91 10.99
N PRO A 86 1.92 2.09 11.76
CA PRO A 86 0.46 2.12 11.79
C PRO A 86 0.01 3.56 11.85
N GLY A 87 -0.82 3.98 10.90
CA GLY A 87 -1.42 5.29 10.94
C GLY A 87 -2.28 5.31 12.19
N ALA A 88 -1.79 5.89 13.28
CA ALA A 88 -2.65 6.23 14.39
C ALA A 88 -3.80 7.04 13.77
N PRO A 89 -5.07 6.65 13.96
CA PRO A 89 -6.17 7.45 13.44
C PRO A 89 -5.95 8.86 13.97
N LEU A 90 -5.72 9.82 13.07
CA LEU A 90 -5.47 11.20 13.45
C LEU A 90 -6.65 11.63 14.34
N GLY A 91 -6.34 12.01 15.57
CA GLY A 91 -7.33 12.55 16.47
C GLY A 91 -7.99 13.77 15.84
N ALA A 92 -9.18 14.16 16.32
CA ALA A 92 -9.88 15.33 15.78
C ALA A 92 -8.99 16.59 15.75
N ALA A 93 -8.08 16.74 16.72
CA ALA A 93 -7.11 17.82 16.77
C ALA A 93 -6.04 17.74 15.66
N GLU A 94 -5.56 16.55 15.34
CA GLU A 94 -4.54 16.34 14.30
C GLU A 94 -5.14 16.49 12.89
N ARG A 95 -6.40 16.08 12.69
CA ARG A 95 -7.14 16.38 11.45
C ARG A 95 -7.33 17.87 11.26
N ALA A 96 -7.76 18.58 12.30
CA ALA A 96 -7.93 20.03 12.23
C ALA A 96 -6.60 20.76 11.98
N ALA A 97 -5.48 20.25 12.51
CA ALA A 97 -4.15 20.77 12.22
C ALA A 97 -3.72 20.49 10.77
N SER A 98 -3.98 19.29 10.25
CA SER A 98 -3.67 18.92 8.87
C SER A 98 -4.48 19.76 7.88
N GLU A 99 -5.79 19.93 8.09
CA GLU A 99 -6.65 20.78 7.26
C GLU A 99 -6.21 22.25 7.30
N ARG A 100 -5.78 22.75 8.47
CA ARG A 100 -5.23 24.10 8.59
C ARG A 100 -3.96 24.27 7.76
N ILE A 101 -3.03 23.32 7.84
CA ILE A 101 -1.79 23.34 7.04
C ILE A 101 -2.10 23.30 5.55
N THR A 102 -3.02 22.44 5.11
CA THR A 102 -3.43 22.36 3.70
C THR A 102 -4.02 23.69 3.23
N ARG A 103 -4.89 24.32 4.04
CA ARG A 103 -5.49 25.62 3.70
C ARG A 103 -4.46 26.74 3.65
N GLU A 104 -3.55 26.82 4.63
CA GLU A 104 -2.49 27.82 4.65
C GLU A 104 -1.53 27.67 3.45
N THR A 105 -1.25 26.43 3.06
CA THR A 105 -0.41 26.13 1.89
C THR A 105 -1.11 26.52 0.59
N ASP A 106 -2.41 26.23 0.45
CA ASP A 106 -3.22 26.64 -0.72
C ASP A 106 -3.32 28.17 -0.84
N GLU A 107 -3.54 28.87 0.28
CA GLU A 107 -3.56 30.33 0.31
C GLU A 107 -2.19 30.97 0.02
N ALA A 108 -1.10 30.33 0.44
CA ALA A 108 0.26 30.77 0.12
C ALA A 108 0.56 30.57 -1.38
N LEU A 109 0.10 29.45 -1.96
CA LEU A 109 0.20 29.16 -3.39
C LEU A 109 -0.61 30.14 -4.24
N ARG A 110 -1.86 30.45 -3.85
CA ARG A 110 -2.67 31.45 -4.57
C ARG A 110 -2.01 32.82 -4.54
N ARG A 111 -1.49 33.24 -3.39
CA ARG A 111 -0.73 34.50 -3.26
C ARG A 111 0.53 34.53 -4.11
N SER A 112 1.27 33.42 -4.20
CA SER A 112 2.48 33.37 -5.04
C SER A 112 2.16 33.33 -6.54
N LEU A 113 0.99 32.80 -6.91
CA LEU A 113 0.49 32.76 -8.29
C LEU A 113 -0.32 34.01 -8.69
N GLY A 114 -0.57 34.94 -7.77
CA GLY A 114 -1.32 36.18 -8.02
C GLY A 114 -2.84 35.97 -8.24
N LEU A 115 -3.39 34.91 -7.65
CA LEU A 115 -4.81 34.52 -7.70
C LEU A 115 -5.59 34.96 -6.45
#